data_AF-A0A7Y3TLD4-F1
#
_entry.id   AF-A0A7Y3TLD4-F1
#
_cell.length_a   1.000
_cell.length_b   1.000
_cell.length_c   1.000
_cell.angle_alpha   90.00
_cell.angle_beta   90.00
_cell.angle_gamma   90.00
#
_symmetry.space_group_name_H-M   'P 1'
#
loop_
_entity.id
_entity.type
_entity.pdbx_description
1 polymer ?
#
loop_
_entity_poly.entity_id
_entity_poly.type
_entity_poly.pdbx_seq_one_letter_code
_entity_poly.pdbx_strand_id
1 'polypeptide(L)'
;MANQVKFRFYEEILSESQASVFNGNLRRAVLELAIACELATKQSFFGEASRAGLAFEYLEDKGRVNVKVLDLITGVAVQVIGQSFKDFDKNAYIDIDHLFRCRNKVAHRGEPKFKDDTGKEYEISEEILQRWWDSAEKLFRWLDSF
;
A
#
# COMPACT_ATOMS: atom_id res chain seq x y z
N MET A 1 29.56 9.39 18.60
CA MET A 1 29.10 8.56 17.47
C MET A 1 27.66 8.97 17.19
N ALA A 2 27.37 9.50 16.01
CA ALA A 2 26.00 9.86 15.64
C ALA A 2 25.18 8.56 15.56
N ASN A 3 24.09 8.47 16.33
CA ASN A 3 23.07 7.45 16.11
C ASN A 3 22.50 7.71 14.71
N GLN A 4 22.88 6.90 13.72
CA GLN A 4 22.22 6.95 12.42
C GLN A 4 20.78 6.50 12.64
N VAL A 5 19.84 7.44 12.50
CA VAL A 5 18.42 7.13 12.41
C VAL A 5 18.25 6.26 11.17
N LYS A 6 18.01 4.96 11.37
CA LYS A 6 17.78 4.02 10.27
C LYS A 6 16.30 4.08 9.90
N PHE A 7 15.99 4.84 8.86
CA PHE A 7 14.64 4.87 8.29
C PHE A 7 14.33 3.53 7.62
N ARG A 8 13.06 3.15 7.64
CA ARG A 8 12.60 2.01 6.84
C ARG A 8 12.50 2.46 5.39
N PHE A 9 12.86 1.58 4.46
CA PHE A 9 12.93 1.96 3.04
C PHE A 9 11.60 2.50 2.48
N TYR A 10 10.45 2.03 2.96
CA TYR A 10 9.16 2.58 2.52
C TYR A 10 8.95 4.04 2.97
N GLU A 11 9.57 4.50 4.06
CA GLU A 11 9.48 5.88 4.55
C GLU A 11 10.25 6.84 3.64
N GLU A 12 11.36 6.38 3.07
CA GLU A 12 12.12 7.12 2.06
C GLU A 12 11.27 7.34 0.81
N ILE A 13 10.66 6.26 0.29
CA ILE A 13 9.76 6.34 -0.87
C ILE A 13 8.52 7.20 -0.58
N LEU A 14 7.99 7.12 0.63
CA LEU A 14 6.87 7.94 1.07
C LEU A 14 7.23 9.44 1.02
N SER A 15 8.43 9.81 1.47
CA SER A 15 8.97 11.18 1.34
C SER A 15 9.13 11.61 -0.13
N GLU A 16 9.64 10.73 -0.99
CA GLU A 16 9.73 11.00 -2.44
C GLU A 16 8.36 11.28 -3.06
N SER A 17 7.34 10.51 -2.64
CA SER A 17 5.96 10.73 -3.08
C SER A 17 5.47 12.14 -2.72
N GLN A 18 5.77 12.66 -1.53
CA GLN A 18 5.39 14.04 -1.15
C GLN A 18 6.09 15.06 -2.05
N ALA A 19 7.39 14.88 -2.26
CA ALA A 19 8.15 15.76 -3.15
C ALA A 19 7.57 15.76 -4.56
N SER A 20 7.11 14.61 -5.06
CA SER A 20 6.40 14.51 -6.35
C SER A 20 5.09 15.29 -6.37
N VAL A 21 4.31 15.27 -5.29
CA VAL A 21 3.09 16.11 -5.16
C VAL A 21 3.45 17.59 -5.23
N PHE A 22 4.41 18.04 -4.41
CA PHE A 22 4.85 19.45 -4.39
C PHE A 22 5.34 19.95 -5.75
N ASN A 23 5.95 19.08 -6.55
CA ASN A 23 6.42 19.40 -7.89
C ASN A 23 5.34 19.28 -8.99
N GLY A 24 4.08 19.01 -8.63
CA GLY A 24 2.98 18.81 -9.59
C GLY A 24 3.08 17.50 -10.39
N ASN A 25 3.96 16.58 -10.00
CA ASN A 25 4.21 15.31 -10.69
C ASN A 25 3.27 14.20 -10.18
N LEU A 26 1.96 14.38 -10.37
CA LEU A 26 0.92 13.51 -9.78
C LEU A 26 1.06 12.03 -10.18
N ARG A 27 1.49 11.74 -11.42
CA ARG A 27 1.76 10.36 -11.86
C ARG A 27 2.85 9.69 -11.03
N ARG A 28 3.93 10.44 -10.76
CA ARG A 28 5.08 9.96 -10.00
C ARG A 28 4.69 9.76 -8.54
N ALA A 29 3.94 10.72 -7.96
CA ALA A 29 3.38 10.60 -6.62
C ALA A 29 2.52 9.34 -6.46
N VAL A 30 1.62 9.04 -7.41
CA VAL A 30 0.82 7.80 -7.38
C VAL A 30 1.69 6.55 -7.38
N LEU A 31 2.74 6.52 -8.21
CA LEU A 31 3.65 5.36 -8.28
C LEU A 31 4.40 5.17 -6.97
N GLU A 32 4.99 6.24 -6.43
CA GLU A 32 5.78 6.22 -5.21
C GLU A 32 4.93 5.86 -4.00
N LEU A 33 3.75 6.47 -3.82
CA LEU A 33 2.83 6.12 -2.72
C LEU A 33 2.40 4.65 -2.77
N ALA A 34 2.09 4.13 -3.96
CA ALA A 34 1.73 2.72 -4.12
C ALA A 34 2.90 1.78 -3.82
N ILE A 35 4.13 2.16 -4.22
CA ILE A 35 5.35 1.40 -3.89
C ILE A 35 5.61 1.40 -2.39
N ALA A 36 5.45 2.54 -1.71
CA ALA A 36 5.58 2.63 -0.26
C ALA A 36 4.59 1.69 0.46
N CYS A 37 3.32 1.70 0.04
CA CYS A 37 2.30 0.77 0.56
C CYS A 37 2.67 -0.70 0.32
N GLU A 38 3.17 -1.02 -0.88
CA GLU A 38 3.59 -2.37 -1.24
C GLU A 38 4.79 -2.85 -0.41
N LEU A 39 5.80 -2.01 -0.25
CA LEU A 39 6.98 -2.31 0.54
C LEU A 39 6.64 -2.51 2.02
N ALA A 40 5.88 -1.58 2.62
CA ALA A 40 5.47 -1.69 4.01
C ALA A 40 4.69 -3.00 4.25
N THR A 41 3.68 -3.27 3.40
CA THR A 41 2.87 -4.49 3.53
C THR A 41 3.75 -5.74 3.40
N LYS A 42 4.58 -5.83 2.36
CA LYS A 42 5.42 -7.01 2.15
C LYS A 42 6.45 -7.18 3.27
N GLN A 43 7.04 -6.10 3.78
CA GLN A 43 7.98 -6.17 4.90
C GLN A 43 7.29 -6.66 6.18
N SER A 44 6.06 -6.22 6.46
CA SER A 44 5.31 -6.68 7.63
C SER A 44 4.83 -8.14 7.52
N PHE A 45 4.59 -8.64 6.30
CA PHE A 45 4.15 -10.04 6.09
C PHE A 45 5.30 -11.01 5.82
N PHE A 46 6.47 -10.55 5.37
CA PHE A 46 7.60 -11.40 4.95
C PHE A 46 8.93 -11.07 5.64
N GLY A 47 8.98 -10.09 6.54
CA GLY A 47 10.20 -9.72 7.25
C GLY A 47 10.60 -10.77 8.30
N GLU A 48 11.91 -11.01 8.46
CA GLU A 48 12.49 -12.05 9.34
C GLU A 48 12.03 -12.00 10.81
N ALA A 49 11.63 -10.82 11.30
CA ALA A 49 11.17 -10.61 12.68
C ALA A 49 9.64 -10.58 12.84
N SER A 50 8.89 -10.58 11.74
CA SER A 50 7.43 -10.55 11.77
C SER A 50 6.85 -11.96 11.90
N ARG A 51 5.54 -12.11 12.06
CA ARG A 51 4.80 -13.39 11.93
C ARG A 51 4.87 -13.98 10.50
N ALA A 52 5.96 -13.73 9.77
CA ALA A 52 6.25 -14.13 8.41
C ALA A 52 6.23 -15.64 8.18
N GLY A 53 6.49 -16.45 9.22
CA GLY A 53 6.36 -17.91 9.13
C GLY A 53 4.95 -18.31 8.70
N LEU A 54 3.92 -17.81 9.38
CA LEU A 54 2.54 -18.22 9.11
C LEU A 54 2.01 -17.71 7.76
N ALA A 55 2.39 -16.50 7.34
CA ALA A 55 1.96 -15.95 6.05
C ALA A 55 2.69 -16.61 4.88
N PHE A 56 4.00 -16.83 5.02
CA PHE A 56 4.79 -17.50 3.99
C PHE A 56 4.40 -18.98 3.86
N GLU A 57 4.29 -19.72 4.98
CA GLU A 57 3.80 -21.11 4.99
C GLU A 57 2.41 -21.22 4.38
N TYR A 58 1.47 -20.34 4.78
CA TYR A 58 0.13 -20.33 4.19
C TYR A 58 0.16 -20.09 2.67
N LEU A 59 1.03 -19.20 2.18
CA LEU A 59 1.14 -18.90 0.76
C LEU A 59 1.86 -19.99 -0.03
N GLU A 60 2.87 -20.62 0.57
CA GLU A 60 3.60 -21.77 0.03
C GLU A 60 2.68 -23.00 -0.07
N ASP A 61 1.94 -23.32 0.99
CA ASP A 61 0.91 -24.38 1.01
C ASP A 61 -0.17 -24.18 -0.06
N LYS A 62 -0.45 -22.93 -0.43
CA LYS A 62 -1.41 -22.57 -1.48
C LYS A 62 -0.79 -22.41 -2.86
N GLY A 63 0.53 -22.61 -3.01
CA GLY A 63 1.26 -22.47 -4.28
C GLY A 63 1.24 -21.05 -4.85
N ARG A 64 1.08 -20.01 -4.01
CA ARG A 64 0.93 -18.62 -4.45
C ARG A 64 2.25 -17.84 -4.33
N VAL A 65 3.04 -17.90 -5.41
CA VAL A 65 4.36 -17.21 -5.49
C VAL A 65 4.21 -15.70 -5.77
N ASN A 66 3.06 -15.24 -6.29
CA ASN A 66 2.83 -13.85 -6.63
C ASN A 66 1.53 -13.34 -5.99
N VAL A 67 1.67 -12.63 -4.87
CA VAL A 67 0.53 -12.19 -4.04
C VAL A 67 0.39 -10.68 -4.14
N LYS A 68 -0.83 -10.22 -4.44
CA LYS A 68 -1.12 -8.79 -4.51
C LYS A 68 -1.22 -8.22 -3.09
N VAL A 69 -0.86 -6.95 -2.92
CA VAL A 69 -0.99 -6.24 -1.65
C VAL A 69 -2.41 -6.33 -1.09
N LEU A 70 -3.43 -6.18 -1.96
CA LEU A 70 -4.83 -6.31 -1.54
C LEU A 70 -5.17 -7.70 -1.01
N ASP A 71 -4.54 -8.77 -1.50
CA ASP A 71 -4.74 -10.12 -0.97
C ASP A 71 -4.09 -10.26 0.41
N LEU A 72 -2.90 -9.66 0.60
CA LEU A 72 -2.17 -9.66 1.88
C LEU A 72 -2.98 -8.98 2.97
N ILE A 73 -3.46 -7.76 2.73
CA ILE A 73 -4.19 -6.96 3.73
C ILE A 73 -5.66 -7.40 3.90
N THR A 74 -6.11 -8.42 3.16
CA THR A 74 -7.47 -8.99 3.30
C THR A 74 -7.44 -10.46 3.69
N GLY A 75 -7.55 -11.37 2.72
CA GLY A 75 -7.72 -12.79 2.96
C GLY A 75 -6.55 -13.38 3.76
N VAL A 76 -5.31 -13.02 3.42
CA VAL A 76 -4.13 -13.52 4.15
C VAL A 76 -4.13 -12.98 5.58
N ALA A 77 -4.31 -11.68 5.78
CA ALA A 77 -4.38 -11.05 7.10
C ALA A 77 -5.38 -11.73 8.04
N VAL A 78 -6.58 -12.07 7.56
CA VAL A 78 -7.57 -12.80 8.37
C VAL A 78 -7.05 -14.17 8.81
N GLN A 79 -6.35 -14.89 7.94
CA GLN A 79 -5.83 -16.22 8.29
C GLN A 79 -4.68 -16.15 9.30
N VAL A 80 -3.80 -15.15 9.21
CA VAL A 80 -2.56 -15.10 10.02
C VAL A 80 -2.65 -14.20 11.25
N ILE A 81 -3.49 -13.17 11.21
CA ILE A 81 -3.62 -12.13 12.24
C ILE A 81 -5.04 -12.12 12.84
N GLY A 82 -6.03 -12.73 12.16
CA GLY A 82 -7.41 -12.79 12.63
C GLY A 82 -8.27 -11.58 12.28
N GLN A 83 -7.71 -10.58 11.60
CA GLN A 83 -8.40 -9.37 11.16
C GLN A 83 -7.81 -8.86 9.84
N SER A 84 -8.65 -8.40 8.91
CA SER A 84 -8.16 -7.69 7.71
C SER A 84 -8.06 -6.17 7.93
N PHE A 85 -7.27 -5.50 7.09
CA PHE A 85 -7.27 -4.04 7.03
C PHE A 85 -8.65 -3.48 6.64
N LYS A 86 -9.41 -4.22 5.84
CA LYS A 86 -10.79 -3.87 5.47
C LYS A 86 -11.74 -3.89 6.67
N ASP A 87 -11.55 -4.81 7.61
CA ASP A 87 -12.33 -4.88 8.85
C ASP A 87 -11.89 -3.77 9.82
N PHE A 88 -10.61 -3.39 9.81
CA PHE A 88 -10.05 -2.32 10.61
C PHE A 88 -10.53 -0.93 10.15
N ASP A 89 -10.39 -0.60 8.86
CA ASP A 89 -10.90 0.63 8.26
C ASP A 89 -11.29 0.38 6.80
N LYS A 90 -12.61 0.24 6.57
CA LYS A 90 -13.17 -0.02 5.24
C LYS A 90 -12.90 1.10 4.24
N ASN A 91 -12.93 2.36 4.67
CA ASN A 91 -12.75 3.49 3.77
C ASN A 91 -11.30 3.61 3.34
N ALA A 92 -10.37 3.46 4.29
CA ALA A 92 -8.95 3.43 3.98
C ALA A 92 -8.60 2.26 3.04
N TYR A 93 -9.21 1.08 3.24
CA TYR A 93 -9.05 -0.03 2.32
C TYR A 93 -9.50 0.30 0.88
N ILE A 94 -10.66 0.92 0.72
CA ILE A 94 -11.19 1.34 -0.60
C ILE A 94 -10.23 2.32 -1.27
N ASP A 95 -9.69 3.27 -0.50
CA ASP A 95 -8.72 4.24 -1.00
C ASP A 95 -7.41 3.58 -1.46
N ILE A 96 -6.91 2.59 -0.71
CA ILE A 96 -5.73 1.81 -1.12
C ILE A 96 -6.01 0.97 -2.38
N ASP A 97 -7.19 0.36 -2.52
CA ASP A 97 -7.58 -0.32 -3.77
C ASP A 97 -7.60 0.65 -4.96
N HIS A 98 -8.24 1.81 -4.80
CA HIS A 98 -8.26 2.85 -5.83
C HIS A 98 -6.84 3.33 -6.21
N LEU A 99 -5.94 3.50 -5.23
CA LEU A 99 -4.54 3.81 -5.44
C LEU A 99 -3.87 2.75 -6.34
N PHE A 100 -4.02 1.46 -6.02
CA PHE A 100 -3.42 0.39 -6.84
C PHE A 100 -4.04 0.29 -8.24
N ARG A 101 -5.35 0.53 -8.39
CA ARG A 101 -6.00 0.62 -9.72
C ARG A 101 -5.44 1.78 -10.54
N CYS A 102 -5.23 2.93 -9.92
CA CYS A 102 -4.61 4.09 -10.56
C CYS A 102 -3.16 3.79 -10.94
N ARG A 103 -2.37 3.24 -10.02
CA ARG A 103 -0.98 2.85 -10.27
C ARG A 103 -0.87 1.94 -11.49
N ASN A 104 -1.77 0.96 -11.64
CA ASN A 104 -1.77 0.07 -12.79
C ASN A 104 -2.01 0.83 -14.11
N LYS A 105 -2.95 1.79 -14.14
CA LYS A 105 -3.14 2.63 -15.33
C LYS A 105 -1.96 3.55 -15.61
N VAL A 106 -1.35 4.15 -14.58
CA VAL A 106 -0.14 4.96 -14.74
C VAL A 106 1.01 4.11 -15.29
N ALA A 107 1.27 2.94 -14.72
CA ALA A 107 2.36 2.07 -15.13
C ALA A 107 2.18 1.50 -16.55
N HIS A 108 0.96 1.20 -16.97
CA HIS A 108 0.70 0.59 -18.28
C HIS A 108 0.38 1.59 -19.38
N ARG A 109 -0.20 2.76 -19.05
CA ARG A 109 -0.75 3.71 -20.02
C ARG A 109 -0.31 5.15 -19.79
N GLY A 110 0.39 5.44 -18.70
CA GLY A 110 0.76 6.81 -18.33
C GLY A 110 -0.42 7.68 -17.87
N GLU A 111 -1.56 7.08 -17.55
CA GLU A 111 -2.80 7.80 -17.23
C GLU A 111 -3.04 7.86 -15.71
N PRO A 112 -3.00 9.05 -15.06
CA PRO A 112 -3.30 9.21 -13.64
C PRO A 112 -4.82 9.29 -13.46
N LYS A 113 -5.49 8.15 -13.58
CA LYS A 113 -6.93 8.02 -13.34
C LYS A 113 -7.28 6.63 -12.85
N PHE A 114 -8.42 6.50 -12.18
CA PHE A 114 -8.96 5.20 -11.75
C PHE A 114 -10.47 5.14 -11.96
N LYS A 115 -11.02 3.93 -11.88
CA LYS A 115 -12.46 3.70 -11.87
C LYS A 115 -12.86 3.13 -10.51
N ASP A 116 -13.91 3.69 -9.92
CA ASP A 116 -14.52 3.13 -8.73
C ASP A 116 -15.38 1.89 -9.07
N ASP A 117 -15.97 1.28 -8.05
CA ASP A 117 -16.80 0.07 -8.20
C ASP A 117 -18.14 0.34 -8.93
N THR A 118 -18.55 1.60 -9.07
CA THR A 118 -19.72 1.99 -9.89
C THR A 118 -19.35 2.16 -11.37
N GLY A 119 -18.06 2.08 -11.70
CA GLY A 119 -17.52 2.30 -13.04
C GLY A 119 -17.25 3.76 -13.37
N LYS A 120 -17.47 4.69 -12.43
CA LYS A 120 -17.19 6.11 -12.60
C LYS A 120 -15.69 6.34 -12.60
N GLU A 121 -15.22 7.12 -13.58
CA GLU A 121 -13.80 7.46 -13.73
C GLU A 121 -13.48 8.76 -13.00
N TYR A 122 -12.32 8.80 -12.34
CA TYR A 122 -11.80 9.95 -11.61
C TYR A 122 -10.39 10.26 -12.11
N GLU A 123 -10.15 11.53 -12.43
CA GLU A 123 -8.80 12.06 -12.61
C GLU A 123 -8.17 12.32 -11.24
N ILE A 124 -6.86 12.14 -11.14
CA ILE A 124 -6.14 12.39 -9.89
C ILE A 124 -6.01 13.88 -9.64
N SER A 125 -6.41 14.29 -8.45
CA SER A 125 -6.21 15.61 -7.89
C SER A 125 -5.40 15.54 -6.59
N GLU A 126 -4.97 16.69 -6.10
CA GLU A 126 -4.27 16.79 -4.81
C GLU A 126 -5.15 16.30 -3.65
N GLU A 127 -6.46 16.57 -3.68
CA GLU A 127 -7.39 16.11 -2.64
C GLU A 127 -7.52 14.58 -2.60
N ILE A 128 -7.53 13.94 -3.77
CA ILE A 128 -7.54 12.47 -3.86
C ILE A 128 -6.24 11.90 -3.31
N LEU A 129 -5.10 12.49 -3.68
CA LEU A 129 -3.80 12.06 -3.19
C LEU A 129 -3.65 12.25 -1.68
N GLN A 130 -4.14 13.35 -1.12
CA GLN A 130 -4.15 13.57 0.33
C GLN A 130 -5.01 12.51 1.03
N ARG A 131 -6.19 12.17 0.49
CA ARG A 131 -7.03 11.11 1.07
C ARG A 131 -6.34 9.74 1.03
N TRP A 132 -5.66 9.44 -0.07
CA TRP A 132 -4.87 8.20 -0.19
C TRP A 132 -3.67 8.19 0.74
N TRP A 133 -3.04 9.34 0.96
CA TRP A 133 -1.99 9.51 1.93
C TRP A 133 -2.46 9.18 3.35
N ASP A 134 -3.56 9.79 3.79
CA ASP A 134 -4.13 9.54 5.12
C ASP A 134 -4.50 8.05 5.30
N SER A 135 -4.96 7.41 4.22
CA SER A 135 -5.26 5.97 4.20
C SER A 135 -4.00 5.11 4.24
N ALA A 136 -2.92 5.53 3.61
CA ALA A 136 -1.61 4.87 3.69
C ALA A 136 -1.03 4.97 5.11
N GLU A 137 -1.15 6.12 5.78
CA GLU A 137 -0.73 6.25 7.18
C GLU A 137 -1.51 5.30 8.10
N LYS A 138 -2.82 5.16 7.89
CA LYS A 138 -3.63 4.18 8.63
C LYS A 138 -3.19 2.74 8.35
N LEU A 139 -2.85 2.43 7.09
CA LEU A 139 -2.27 1.13 6.73
C LEU A 139 -0.97 0.89 7.49
N PHE A 140 -0.04 1.85 7.50
CA PHE A 140 1.24 1.70 8.21
C PHE A 140 1.05 1.49 9.72
N ARG A 141 0.18 2.29 10.36
CA ARG A 141 -0.14 2.12 11.79
C ARG A 141 -0.77 0.76 12.09
N TRP A 142 -1.63 0.26 11.20
CA TRP A 142 -2.21 -1.06 11.35
C TRP A 142 -1.16 -2.16 11.17
N LEU A 143 -0.26 -2.03 10.19
CA LEU A 143 0.86 -2.96 9.97
C LEU A 143 1.86 -2.97 11.15
N ASP A 144 2.07 -1.84 11.81
CA ASP A 144 2.92 -1.73 13.01
C ASP A 144 2.26 -2.29 14.28
N SER A 145 0.98 -2.67 14.23
CA SER A 145 0.25 -3.18 15.39
C SER A 145 0.45 -4.68 15.66
N PHE A 146 1.17 -5.41 14.79
CA PHE A 146 1.34 -6.85 14.90
C PHE A 146 2.75 -7.35 14.58
#